data_AF-W6NBT7-F1
#
_entry.id   AF-W6NBT7-F1
#
_cell.length_a   1.000
_cell.length_b   1.000
_cell.length_c   1.000
_cell.angle_alpha   90.00
_cell.angle_beta   90.00
_cell.angle_gamma   90.00
#
_symmetry.space_group_name_H-M   'P 1'
#
loop_
_entity.id
_entity.type
_entity.pdbx_description
1 polymer ?
#
loop_
_entity_poly.entity_id
_entity_poly.type
_entity_poly.pdbx_seq_one_letter_code
_entity_poly.pdbx_strand_id
1 'polypeptide(L)'
;MKGHGRVPVVAEWWDTIGGVVFLPKRIYPEVRTLWRPPVPEDHVACEKCEELLEYLHSTWFDGPYKDMWNKWELVDLRTTDIAEAHHNRLNVEFGRDDPDLRTLIEKLKYIDFEAKCSLQWITEEGVKKLEKQKTAKK
;
A
#
# COMPACT_ATOMS: atom_id res chain seq x y z
N MET A 1 29.06 -6.48 -15.78
CA MET A 1 28.91 -5.01 -15.89
C MET A 1 29.39 -4.37 -14.60
N LYS A 2 30.50 -3.63 -14.63
CA LYS A 2 31.02 -2.91 -13.45
C LYS A 2 30.19 -1.62 -13.29
N GLY A 3 29.28 -1.61 -12.32
CA GLY A 3 28.50 -0.42 -11.98
C GLY A 3 29.44 0.71 -11.59
N HIS A 4 29.52 1.74 -12.43
CA HIS A 4 30.15 3.00 -12.03
C HIS A 4 29.37 3.53 -10.82
N GLY A 5 30.08 4.05 -9.82
CA GLY A 5 29.56 4.28 -8.48
C GLY A 5 28.18 4.95 -8.44
N ARG A 6 27.33 4.49 -7.51
CA ARG A 6 26.00 5.08 -7.24
C ARG A 6 26.16 6.59 -7.07
N VAL A 7 25.57 7.36 -7.98
CA VAL A 7 25.56 8.83 -7.88
C VAL A 7 24.53 9.21 -6.82
N PRO A 8 24.94 9.77 -5.66
CA PRO A 8 24.03 9.97 -4.52
C PRO A 8 22.83 10.86 -4.87
N VAL A 9 23.04 11.92 -5.66
CA VAL A 9 21.97 12.84 -6.05
C VAL A 9 20.91 12.18 -6.93
N VAL A 10 21.29 11.21 -7.77
CA VAL A 10 20.34 10.44 -8.59
C VAL A 10 19.54 9.47 -7.72
N ALA A 11 20.18 8.90 -6.70
CA ALA A 11 19.50 8.00 -5.77
C ALA A 11 18.45 8.74 -4.92
N GLU A 12 18.81 9.90 -4.35
CA GLU A 12 17.89 10.74 -3.58
C GLU A 12 16.73 11.26 -4.44
N TRP A 13 17.01 11.62 -5.69
CA TRP A 13 16.01 11.99 -6.67
C TRP A 13 15.01 10.86 -6.95
N TRP A 14 15.51 9.63 -7.14
CA TRP A 14 14.66 8.46 -7.33
C TRP A 14 13.79 8.18 -6.09
N ASP A 15 14.35 8.28 -4.88
CA ASP A 15 13.59 8.12 -3.64
C ASP A 15 12.47 9.18 -3.54
N THR A 16 12.75 10.41 -3.98
CA THR A 16 11.75 11.49 -4.05
C THR A 16 10.63 11.16 -5.04
N ILE A 17 10.96 10.67 -6.23
CA ILE A 17 9.96 10.22 -7.23
C ILE A 17 9.09 9.10 -6.66
N GLY A 18 9.71 8.14 -5.96
CA GLY A 18 9.00 7.06 -5.29
C GLY A 18 7.98 7.56 -4.26
N GLY A 19 8.30 8.65 -3.56
CA GLY A 19 7.40 9.29 -2.59
C GLY A 19 6.19 10.01 -3.21
N VAL A 20 6.29 10.46 -4.47
CA VAL A 20 5.20 11.18 -5.17
C VAL A 20 3.91 10.35 -5.27
N VAL A 21 4.04 9.01 -5.31
CA VAL A 21 2.91 8.07 -5.29
C VAL A 21 1.93 8.34 -4.14
N PHE A 22 2.43 8.89 -3.02
CA PHE A 22 1.67 9.20 -1.81
C PHE A 22 1.31 10.69 -1.70
N LEU A 23 1.31 11.44 -2.79
CA LEU A 23 0.90 12.84 -2.78
C LEU A 23 -0.40 13.04 -3.57
N PRO A 24 -1.23 14.03 -3.20
CA PRO A 24 -2.36 14.44 -4.03
C PRO A 24 -1.89 14.84 -5.44
N LYS A 25 -2.59 14.39 -6.49
CA LYS A 25 -2.28 14.74 -7.90
C LYS A 25 -2.13 16.25 -8.13
N ARG A 26 -2.87 17.09 -7.39
CA ARG A 26 -2.79 18.57 -7.48
C ARG A 26 -1.40 19.14 -7.15
N ILE A 27 -0.56 18.42 -6.41
CA ILE A 27 0.77 18.88 -5.99
C ILE A 27 1.84 18.47 -7.01
N TYR A 28 1.58 17.52 -7.91
CA TYR A 28 2.59 17.03 -8.87
C TYR A 28 3.24 18.13 -9.72
N PRO A 29 2.52 19.16 -10.21
CA PRO A 29 3.14 20.27 -10.93
C PRO A 29 4.18 21.05 -10.11
N GLU A 30 4.08 21.02 -8.77
CA GLU A 30 5.01 21.70 -7.86
C GLU A 30 6.26 20.86 -7.55
N VAL A 31 6.20 19.55 -7.82
CA VAL A 31 7.31 18.63 -7.57
C VAL A 31 8.34 18.72 -8.69
N ARG A 32 9.35 19.59 -8.51
CA ARG A 32 10.43 19.81 -9.49
C ARG A 32 11.12 18.53 -9.96
N THR A 33 11.22 17.51 -9.11
CA THR A 33 11.89 16.24 -9.45
C THR A 33 11.17 15.46 -10.56
N LEU A 34 9.89 15.71 -10.80
CA LEU A 34 9.14 15.10 -11.90
C LEU A 34 9.40 15.76 -13.26
N TRP A 35 9.97 16.96 -13.27
CA TRP A 35 10.08 17.77 -14.48
C TRP A 35 11.51 17.96 -14.94
N ARG A 36 12.49 17.67 -14.08
CA ARG A 36 13.89 17.94 -14.38
C ARG A 36 14.84 16.91 -13.76
N PRO A 37 15.86 16.46 -14.51
CA PRO A 37 16.94 15.64 -13.98
C PRO A 37 17.63 16.26 -12.77
N PRO A 38 18.17 15.45 -11.85
CA PRO A 38 18.86 15.91 -10.65
C PRO A 38 20.31 16.34 -10.91
N VAL A 39 20.80 16.10 -12.12
CA VAL A 39 22.17 16.38 -12.54
C VAL A 39 22.18 17.40 -13.68
N PRO A 40 23.29 18.13 -13.91
CA PRO A 40 23.40 19.03 -15.04
C PRO A 40 23.52 18.27 -16.38
N GLU A 41 23.26 18.97 -17.49
CA GLU A 41 23.20 18.40 -18.86
C GLU A 41 24.49 17.74 -19.32
N ASP A 42 25.65 18.17 -18.82
CA ASP A 42 26.96 17.61 -19.13
C ASP A 42 27.24 16.28 -18.40
N HIS A 43 26.41 15.92 -17.42
CA HIS A 43 26.60 14.72 -16.63
C HIS A 43 26.12 13.47 -17.37
N VAL A 44 26.92 12.40 -17.34
CA VAL A 44 26.64 11.11 -18.04
C VAL A 44 25.30 10.45 -17.70
N ALA A 45 24.69 10.86 -16.58
CA ALA A 45 23.41 10.33 -16.12
C ALA A 45 22.20 11.17 -16.55
N CYS A 46 22.41 12.36 -17.14
CA CYS A 46 21.34 13.29 -17.48
C CYS A 46 20.38 12.67 -18.52
N GLU A 47 20.92 12.20 -19.64
CA GLU A 47 20.15 11.53 -20.71
C GLU A 47 19.28 10.39 -20.16
N LYS A 48 19.83 9.54 -19.28
CA LYS A 48 19.07 8.44 -18.67
C LYS A 48 18.00 8.89 -17.68
N CYS A 49 18.22 10.00 -16.98
CA CYS A 49 17.19 10.59 -16.13
C CYS A 49 16.06 11.19 -16.98
N GLU A 50 16.37 11.78 -18.13
CA GLU A 50 15.38 12.33 -19.07
C GLU A 50 14.54 11.22 -19.70
N GLU A 51 15.16 10.16 -20.21
CA GLU A 51 14.47 8.97 -20.71
C GLU A 51 13.50 8.38 -19.67
N LEU A 52 13.92 8.32 -18.41
CA LEU A 52 13.09 7.85 -17.31
C LEU A 52 11.90 8.78 -17.05
N LEU A 53 12.12 10.10 -17.05
CA LEU A 53 11.05 11.08 -16.87
C LEU A 53 10.03 11.01 -18.01
N GLU A 54 10.49 10.90 -19.26
CA GLU A 54 9.61 10.74 -20.42
C GLU A 54 8.78 9.46 -20.31
N TYR A 55 9.40 8.34 -19.95
CA TYR A 55 8.69 7.09 -19.67
C TYR A 55 7.65 7.26 -18.57
N LEU A 56 8.04 7.90 -17.45
CA LEU A 56 7.17 8.09 -16.31
C LEU A 56 5.94 8.93 -16.66
N HIS A 57 6.11 10.02 -17.41
CA HIS A 57 4.98 10.84 -17.88
C HIS A 57 4.09 10.09 -18.87
N SER A 58 4.69 9.55 -19.93
CA SER A 58 3.95 8.87 -21.00
C SER A 58 3.23 7.59 -20.56
N THR A 59 3.68 6.94 -19.49
CA THR A 59 3.18 5.64 -19.04
C THR A 59 2.37 5.73 -17.75
N TRP A 60 2.87 6.48 -16.75
CA TRP A 60 2.36 6.45 -15.38
C TRP A 60 1.63 7.72 -14.93
N PHE A 61 1.86 8.89 -15.52
CA PHE A 61 1.11 10.11 -15.18
C PHE A 61 -0.01 10.42 -16.18
N ASP A 62 0.31 10.40 -17.46
CA ASP A 62 -0.65 10.72 -18.54
C ASP A 62 -1.02 9.48 -19.38
N GLY A 63 -0.34 8.37 -19.12
CA GLY A 63 -0.44 7.13 -19.85
C GLY A 63 -1.55 6.16 -19.42
N PRO A 64 -1.49 4.92 -19.93
CA PRO A 64 -2.49 3.89 -19.65
C PRO A 64 -2.57 3.48 -18.17
N TYR A 65 -1.54 3.76 -17.37
CA TYR A 65 -1.48 3.38 -15.95
C TYR A 65 -1.68 4.57 -14.98
N LYS A 66 -2.16 5.72 -15.46
CA LYS A 66 -2.32 6.96 -14.68
C LYS A 66 -3.14 6.86 -13.39
N ASP A 67 -4.03 5.88 -13.32
CA ASP A 67 -4.90 5.64 -12.16
C ASP A 67 -4.32 4.58 -11.22
N MET A 68 -3.26 3.87 -11.62
CA MET A 68 -2.53 2.93 -10.76
C MET A 68 -1.40 3.60 -9.98
N TRP A 69 -0.89 4.72 -10.49
CA TRP A 69 0.27 5.41 -9.91
C TRP A 69 -0.07 6.21 -8.65
N ASN A 70 -1.26 6.80 -8.53
CA ASN A 70 -1.59 7.60 -7.36
C ASN A 70 -2.19 6.70 -6.25
N LYS A 71 -1.49 6.62 -5.12
CA LYS A 71 -1.94 5.90 -3.91
C LYS A 71 -2.39 6.86 -2.80
N TRP A 72 -2.51 8.15 -3.09
CA TRP A 72 -3.02 9.12 -2.15
C TRP A 72 -4.48 8.83 -1.84
N GLU A 73 -4.84 8.85 -0.55
CA GLU A 73 -6.20 8.53 -0.07
C GLU A 73 -6.74 7.15 -0.47
N LEU A 74 -5.89 6.22 -0.95
CA LEU A 74 -6.24 4.82 -1.04
C LEU A 74 -6.29 4.24 0.39
N VAL A 75 -7.49 4.26 0.97
CA VAL A 75 -7.84 3.53 2.21
C VAL A 75 -8.25 2.09 1.87
N ASP A 76 -7.86 1.59 0.70
CA ASP A 76 -8.16 0.22 0.31
C ASP A 76 -7.32 -0.73 1.17
N LEU A 77 -8.02 -1.52 1.97
CA LEU A 77 -7.46 -2.63 2.75
C LEU A 77 -6.77 -3.58 1.77
N ARG A 78 -5.44 -3.48 1.63
CA ARG A 78 -4.71 -4.32 0.69
C ARG A 78 -4.85 -5.75 1.15
N THR A 79 -5.19 -6.68 0.25
CA THR A 79 -5.32 -8.11 0.59
C THR A 79 -4.08 -8.66 1.31
N THR A 80 -2.90 -8.10 1.01
CA THR A 80 -1.65 -8.43 1.69
C THR A 80 -1.64 -8.02 3.16
N ASP A 81 -2.23 -6.88 3.50
CA ASP A 81 -2.19 -6.32 4.84
C ASP A 81 -3.12 -7.15 5.75
N ILE A 82 -4.23 -7.64 5.19
CA ILE A 82 -5.12 -8.62 5.84
C ILE A 82 -4.38 -9.95 6.03
N ALA A 83 -3.69 -10.43 4.99
CA ALA A 83 -2.96 -11.70 5.06
C ALA A 83 -1.80 -11.63 6.06
N GLU A 84 -1.06 -10.54 6.10
CA GLU A 84 0.04 -10.29 7.04
C GLU A 84 -0.49 -10.13 8.46
N ALA A 85 -1.58 -9.38 8.67
CA ALA A 85 -2.23 -9.28 9.97
C ALA A 85 -2.74 -10.63 10.46
N HIS A 86 -3.34 -11.44 9.58
CA HIS A 86 -3.78 -12.79 9.90
C HIS A 86 -2.59 -13.69 10.24
N HIS A 87 -1.52 -13.65 9.45
CA HIS A 87 -0.30 -14.41 9.71
C HIS A 87 0.36 -14.01 11.04
N ASN A 88 0.46 -12.72 11.34
CA ASN A 88 0.96 -12.22 12.61
C ASN A 88 0.10 -12.68 13.79
N ARG A 89 -1.23 -12.67 13.65
CA ARG A 89 -2.14 -13.23 14.66
C ARG A 89 -1.88 -14.72 14.88
N LEU A 90 -1.70 -15.49 13.81
CA LEU A 90 -1.35 -16.92 13.95
C LEU A 90 -0.01 -17.09 14.69
N ASN A 91 1.01 -16.30 14.37
CA ASN A 91 2.31 -16.39 15.04
C ASN A 91 2.21 -16.09 16.56
N VAL A 92 1.45 -15.08 16.95
CA VAL A 92 1.17 -14.77 18.36
C VAL A 92 0.42 -15.92 19.04
N GLU A 93 -0.61 -16.45 18.37
CA GLU A 93 -1.40 -17.54 18.90
C GLU A 93 -0.58 -18.82 19.07
N PHE A 94 0.21 -19.23 18.08
CA PHE A 94 0.99 -20.47 18.14
C PHE A 94 2.21 -20.37 19.05
N GLY A 95 2.85 -19.20 19.15
CA GLY A 95 4.04 -18.98 19.98
C GLY A 95 5.25 -19.83 19.60
N ARG A 96 5.21 -20.48 18.43
CA ARG A 96 6.21 -21.38 17.84
C ARG A 96 6.03 -21.38 16.33
N ASP A 97 7.12 -21.47 15.58
CA ASP A 97 7.10 -21.40 14.11
C ASP A 97 6.46 -22.65 13.47
N ASP A 98 6.61 -23.82 14.11
CA ASP A 98 6.14 -25.12 13.58
C ASP A 98 5.31 -25.91 14.61
N PRO A 99 4.03 -25.57 14.84
CA PRO A 99 3.15 -26.37 15.68
C PRO A 99 2.83 -27.72 15.02
N ASP A 100 2.63 -28.77 15.83
CA ASP A 100 2.14 -30.04 15.30
C ASP A 100 0.72 -29.88 14.73
N LEU A 101 0.36 -30.77 13.79
CA LEU A 101 -0.90 -30.67 13.04
C LEU A 101 -2.15 -30.64 13.93
N ARG A 102 -2.13 -31.34 15.07
CA ARG A 102 -3.27 -31.35 15.99
C ARG A 102 -3.43 -30.00 16.66
N THR A 103 -2.34 -29.44 17.19
CA THR A 103 -2.31 -28.10 17.78
C THR A 103 -2.75 -27.03 16.76
N LEU A 104 -2.29 -27.13 15.51
CA LEU A 104 -2.71 -26.26 14.42
C LEU A 104 -4.24 -26.29 14.21
N ILE A 105 -4.80 -27.49 14.06
CA ILE A 105 -6.24 -27.66 13.81
C ILE A 105 -7.08 -27.17 15.00
N GLU A 106 -6.69 -27.48 16.24
CA GLU A 106 -7.42 -27.06 17.43
C GLU A 106 -7.47 -25.53 17.55
N LYS A 107 -6.34 -24.83 17.31
CA LYS A 107 -6.32 -23.36 17.34
C LYS A 107 -7.08 -22.72 16.18
N LEU A 108 -6.98 -23.26 14.96
CA LEU A 108 -7.75 -22.75 13.83
C LEU A 108 -9.27 -22.84 14.09
N LYS A 109 -9.73 -23.94 14.70
CA LYS A 109 -11.13 -24.08 15.12
C LYS A 109 -11.54 -23.05 16.16
N TYR A 110 -10.66 -22.75 17.11
CA TYR A 110 -10.91 -21.73 18.14
C TYR A 110 -11.02 -20.33 17.53
N ILE A 111 -10.09 -19.96 16.65
CA ILE A 111 -10.12 -18.67 15.94
C ILE A 111 -11.38 -18.54 15.08
N ASP A 112 -11.79 -19.60 14.37
CA ASP A 112 -13.02 -19.62 13.59
C ASP A 112 -14.27 -19.45 14.48
N PHE A 113 -14.28 -20.07 15.66
CA PHE A 113 -15.35 -19.90 16.63
C PHE A 113 -15.45 -18.46 17.15
N GLU A 114 -14.33 -17.85 17.58
CA GLU A 114 -14.31 -16.45 18.01
C GLU A 114 -14.77 -15.48 16.91
N ALA A 115 -14.31 -15.72 15.67
CA ALA A 115 -14.70 -14.91 14.53
C ALA A 115 -16.21 -14.98 14.28
N LYS A 116 -16.80 -16.19 14.35
CA LYS A 116 -18.25 -16.40 14.23
C LYS A 116 -19.03 -15.67 15.34
N CYS A 117 -18.58 -15.78 16.59
CA CYS A 117 -19.20 -15.05 17.71
C CYS A 117 -19.15 -13.53 17.51
N SER A 118 -18.00 -13.02 17.08
CA SER A 118 -17.81 -11.59 16.83
C SER A 118 -18.70 -11.09 15.68
N LEU A 119 -18.78 -11.84 14.58
CA LEU A 119 -19.66 -11.52 13.45
C LEU A 119 -21.14 -11.52 13.86
N GLN A 120 -21.56 -12.49 14.66
CA GLN A 120 -22.92 -12.54 15.18
C GLN A 120 -23.23 -11.30 16.02
N TRP A 121 -22.34 -10.93 16.94
CA TRP A 121 -22.51 -9.73 17.77
C TRP A 121 -22.61 -8.44 16.94
N ILE A 122 -21.73 -8.25 15.94
CA ILE A 122 -21.77 -7.10 15.04
C ILE A 122 -23.09 -7.06 14.26
N THR A 123 -23.56 -8.22 13.79
CA THR A 123 -24.82 -8.34 13.04
C THR A 123 -26.00 -7.94 13.92
N GLU A 124 -26.05 -8.45 15.16
CA GLU A 124 -27.10 -8.13 16.12
C GLU A 124 -27.11 -6.64 16.51
N GLU A 125 -25.93 -6.04 16.74
CA GLU A 125 -25.82 -4.60 17.03
C GLU A 125 -26.18 -3.72 15.83
N GLY A 126 -25.82 -4.15 14.61
CA GLY A 126 -26.23 -3.50 13.37
C GLY A 126 -27.75 -3.47 13.21
N VAL A 127 -28.42 -4.59 13.49
CA VAL A 127 -29.89 -4.72 13.47
C VAL A 127 -30.52 -3.77 14.49
N LYS A 128 -30.04 -3.76 15.75
CA LYS A 128 -30.55 -2.87 16.81
C LYS A 128 -30.43 -1.39 16.44
N LYS A 129 -29.33 -0.99 15.80
CA LYS A 129 -29.13 0.40 15.34
C LYS A 129 -30.13 0.78 14.26
N LEU A 130 -30.42 -0.11 13.31
CA LEU A 130 -31.41 0.11 12.25
C LEU A 130 -32.84 0.23 12.81
N GLU A 131 -33.19 -0.57 13.82
CA GLU A 131 -34.51 -0.51 14.47
C GLU A 131 -34.72 0.78 15.27
N LYS A 132 -33.70 1.26 15.98
CA LYS A 132 -33.72 2.56 16.67
C LYS A 132 -33.92 3.73 15.71
N GLN A 133 -33.30 3.69 14.52
CA GLN A 133 -33.48 4.73 13.51
C GLN A 133 -34.88 4.72 12.88
N LYS A 134 -35.53 3.55 12.78
CA LYS A 134 -36.92 3.43 12.29
C LYS A 134 -37.95 3.94 13.29
N THR A 135 -37.69 3.78 14.59
CA THR A 135 -38.58 4.24 15.67
C THR A 135 -38.43 5.74 15.97
N ALA A 136 -37.25 6.33 15.76
CA ALA A 136 -37.02 7.77 15.94
C ALA A 136 -37.52 8.65 14.77
N LYS A 137 -37.91 8.05 13.63
CA LYS A 137 -38.45 8.75 12.44
C LYS A 137 -39.98 8.72 12.36
N LYS A 138 -40.66 8.32 13.44
CA LYS A 138 -42.12 8.21 13.54
C LYS A 138 -42.62 9.13 14.64
#